data_AF-A0A4U1L634-F1
#
_entry.id   AF-A0A4U1L634-F1
#
_cell.length_a   1.000
_cell.length_b   1.000
_cell.length_c   1.000
_cell.angle_alpha   90.00
_cell.angle_beta   90.00
_cell.angle_gamma   90.00
#
_symmetry.space_group_name_H-M   'P 1'
#
loop_
_entity.id
_entity.type
_entity.pdbx_description
1 polymer ?
#
loop_
_entity_poly.entity_id
_entity_poly.type
_entity_poly.pdbx_seq_one_letter_code
_entity_poly.pdbx_strand_id
1 'polypeptide(L)'
;MDVKSHALAAFEDARIAIRNDVGGIIADHAQRGLLRSGATFKRAIASYETQTALFMDECLSRISTHVNGRGRRWNEYTSQARIALQVHLNAARAILQRAIEVSGVSDGSIEREIGRANKKILQKFDDYASGWTAPRSIPWTERHKFFFSFTLIVIGAIISKAIELVHKFFFPSY
;
A
#
# COMPACT_ATOMS: atom_id res chain seq x y z
N MET A 1 -14.00 -5.69 12.68
CA MET A 1 -12.53 -5.94 12.71
C MET A 1 -11.86 -4.66 13.18
N ASP A 2 -11.14 -4.71 14.29
CA ASP A 2 -10.48 -3.53 14.90
C ASP A 2 -9.31 -3.02 14.05
N VAL A 3 -9.05 -1.71 14.06
CA VAL A 3 -8.01 -1.06 13.24
C VAL A 3 -6.62 -1.58 13.59
N LYS A 4 -6.36 -1.83 14.88
CA LYS A 4 -5.13 -2.46 15.35
C LYS A 4 -4.93 -3.84 14.73
N SER A 5 -5.95 -4.70 14.79
CA SER A 5 -5.87 -6.05 14.22
C SER A 5 -5.64 -6.03 12.71
N HIS A 6 -6.24 -5.07 12.01
CA HIS A 6 -5.99 -4.91 10.58
C HIS A 6 -4.57 -4.44 10.28
N ALA A 7 -4.08 -3.43 10.99
CA ALA A 7 -2.71 -2.93 10.79
C ALA A 7 -1.68 -4.03 11.03
N LEU A 8 -1.87 -4.85 12.07
CA LEU A 8 -1.02 -6.00 12.34
C LEU A 8 -1.04 -7.04 11.21
N ALA A 9 -2.23 -7.35 10.68
CA ALA A 9 -2.39 -8.29 9.57
C ALA A 9 -1.73 -7.77 8.29
N ALA A 10 -2.02 -6.52 7.89
CA ALA A 10 -1.43 -5.90 6.71
C ALA A 10 0.11 -5.85 6.79
N PHE A 11 0.67 -5.57 7.97
CA PHE A 11 2.12 -5.60 8.13
C PHE A 11 2.70 -7.02 8.22
N GLU A 12 1.95 -8.04 8.62
CA GLU A 12 2.37 -9.44 8.46
C GLU A 12 2.42 -9.81 6.98
N ASP A 13 1.39 -9.46 6.22
CA ASP A 13 1.35 -9.66 4.76
C ASP A 13 2.51 -8.92 4.08
N ALA A 14 2.83 -7.71 4.53
CA ALA A 14 4.02 -6.98 4.09
C ALA A 14 5.32 -7.75 4.35
N ARG A 15 5.48 -8.37 5.53
CA ARG A 15 6.67 -9.17 5.84
C ARG A 15 6.79 -10.39 4.94
N ILE A 16 5.67 -11.04 4.64
CA ILE A 16 5.63 -12.19 3.73
C ILE A 16 6.04 -11.75 2.32
N ALA A 17 5.45 -10.66 1.81
CA ALA A 17 5.80 -10.09 0.51
C ALA A 17 7.28 -9.71 0.43
N ILE A 18 7.81 -9.02 1.45
CA ILE A 18 9.23 -8.65 1.54
C ILE A 18 10.12 -9.88 1.52
N ARG A 19 9.78 -10.93 2.29
CA ARG A 19 10.56 -12.17 2.33
C ARG A 19 10.60 -12.83 0.95
N ASN A 20 9.46 -12.89 0.26
CA ASN A 20 9.36 -13.50 -1.06
C ASN A 20 10.16 -12.69 -2.11
N ASP A 21 10.00 -11.37 -2.12
CA ASP A 21 10.71 -10.48 -3.05
C ASP A 21 12.22 -10.52 -2.83
N VAL A 22 12.67 -10.37 -1.59
CA VAL A 22 14.09 -10.38 -1.24
C VAL A 22 14.69 -11.75 -1.54
N GLY A 23 13.99 -12.84 -1.22
CA GLY A 23 14.40 -14.20 -1.57
C GLY A 23 14.54 -14.40 -3.08
N GLY A 24 13.57 -13.91 -3.86
CA GLY A 24 13.61 -13.95 -5.32
C GLY A 24 14.78 -13.13 -5.90
N ILE A 25 15.02 -11.93 -5.38
CA ILE A 25 16.14 -11.07 -5.78
C ILE A 25 17.47 -11.78 -5.51
N ILE A 26 17.63 -12.39 -4.34
CA ILE A 26 18.85 -13.12 -3.96
C ILE A 26 19.06 -14.32 -4.87
N ALA A 27 18.02 -15.12 -5.11
CA ALA A 27 18.10 -16.29 -5.98
C ALA A 27 18.49 -15.92 -7.41
N ASP A 28 17.85 -14.89 -7.99
CA ASP A 28 18.16 -14.40 -9.35
C ASP A 28 19.61 -13.88 -9.45
N HIS A 29 20.07 -13.08 -8.49
CA HIS A 29 21.44 -12.58 -8.52
C HIS A 29 22.48 -13.66 -8.21
N ALA A 30 22.15 -14.66 -7.38
CA ALA A 30 23.01 -15.81 -7.13
C ALA A 30 23.23 -16.62 -8.41
N GLN A 31 22.17 -16.90 -9.18
CA GLN A 31 22.27 -17.58 -10.47
C GLN A 31 23.16 -16.84 -11.47
N ARG A 32 23.19 -15.50 -11.40
CA ARG A 32 24.00 -14.65 -12.26
C ARG A 32 25.42 -14.39 -11.74
N GLY A 33 25.80 -14.96 -10.58
CA GLY A 33 27.09 -14.68 -9.93
C GLY A 33 27.23 -13.26 -9.35
N LEU A 34 26.13 -12.53 -9.21
CA LEU A 34 26.05 -11.14 -8.75
C LEU A 34 25.63 -11.00 -7.29
N LEU A 35 25.59 -12.09 -6.53
CA LEU A 35 25.08 -12.10 -5.16
C LEU A 35 25.77 -11.05 -4.25
N ARG A 36 27.07 -10.85 -4.43
CA ARG A 36 27.90 -9.90 -3.67
C ARG A 36 27.87 -8.47 -4.21
N SER A 37 27.08 -8.21 -5.24
CA SER A 37 27.01 -6.88 -5.86
C SER A 37 26.23 -5.90 -5.01
N GLY A 38 26.72 -4.65 -4.95
CA GLY A 38 25.98 -3.50 -4.43
C GLY A 38 24.56 -3.36 -5.02
N ALA A 39 24.37 -3.81 -6.27
CA ALA A 39 23.08 -3.76 -6.95
C ALA A 39 22.03 -4.67 -6.29
N THR A 40 22.42 -5.85 -5.81
CA THR A 40 21.53 -6.81 -5.13
C THR A 40 20.95 -6.19 -3.86
N PHE A 41 21.79 -5.52 -3.06
CA PHE A 41 21.34 -4.84 -1.84
C PHE A 41 20.43 -3.67 -2.13
N LYS A 42 20.80 -2.81 -3.08
CA LYS A 42 19.97 -1.67 -3.46
C LYS A 42 18.59 -2.12 -3.90
N ARG A 43 18.51 -3.23 -4.67
CA ARG A 43 17.24 -3.79 -5.11
C ARG A 43 16.44 -4.41 -3.97
N ALA A 44 17.09 -5.13 -3.05
CA ALA A 44 16.43 -5.69 -1.88
C ALA A 44 15.86 -4.59 -0.96
N ILE A 45 16.64 -3.53 -0.69
CA ILE A 45 16.19 -2.37 0.11
C ILE A 45 15.06 -1.62 -0.60
N ALA A 46 15.14 -1.43 -1.92
CA ALA A 46 14.07 -0.80 -2.69
C ALA A 46 12.77 -1.61 -2.66
N SER A 47 12.85 -2.95 -2.76
CA SER A 47 11.69 -3.83 -2.62
C SER A 47 11.08 -3.72 -1.24
N TYR A 48 11.92 -3.75 -0.20
CA TYR A 48 11.51 -3.55 1.18
C TYR A 48 10.76 -2.23 1.39
N GLU A 49 11.30 -1.12 0.88
CA GLU A 49 10.70 0.20 1.00
C GLU A 49 9.35 0.25 0.27
N THR A 50 9.29 -0.31 -0.94
CA THR A 50 8.09 -0.34 -1.77
C THR A 50 6.97 -1.13 -1.10
N GLN A 51 7.25 -2.35 -0.67
CA GLN A 51 6.25 -3.20 -0.03
C GLN A 51 5.77 -2.59 1.29
N THR A 52 6.68 -2.11 2.13
CA THR A 52 6.28 -1.45 3.39
C THR A 52 5.41 -0.22 3.13
N ALA A 53 5.74 0.59 2.13
CA ALA A 53 4.95 1.76 1.78
C ALA A 53 3.55 1.40 1.25
N LEU A 54 3.42 0.33 0.46
CA LEU A 54 2.13 -0.15 -0.05
C LEU A 54 1.17 -0.56 1.08
N PHE A 55 1.62 -1.45 1.97
CA PHE A 55 0.79 -1.92 3.07
C PHE A 55 0.55 -0.84 4.13
N MET A 56 1.49 0.09 4.31
CA MET A 56 1.26 1.29 5.10
C MET A 56 0.13 2.13 4.48
N ASP A 57 0.16 2.40 3.18
CA ASP A 57 -0.88 3.19 2.50
C ASP A 57 -2.26 2.51 2.59
N GLU A 58 -2.32 1.17 2.56
CA GLU A 58 -3.55 0.41 2.83
C GLU A 58 -4.08 0.66 4.25
N CYS A 59 -3.21 0.57 5.26
CA CYS A 59 -3.59 0.84 6.65
C CYS A 59 -4.11 2.27 6.83
N LEU A 60 -3.40 3.25 6.26
CA LEU A 60 -3.77 4.66 6.31
C LEU A 60 -5.11 4.91 5.61
N SER A 61 -5.31 4.33 4.43
CA SER A 61 -6.59 4.37 3.70
C SER A 61 -7.74 3.88 4.58
N ARG A 62 -7.56 2.74 5.27
CA ARG A 62 -8.59 2.21 6.17
C ARG A 62 -8.85 3.08 7.39
N ILE A 63 -7.83 3.74 7.95
CA ILE A 63 -8.04 4.73 9.02
C ILE A 63 -8.94 5.86 8.52
N SER A 64 -8.66 6.37 7.32
CA SER A 64 -9.45 7.43 6.71
C SER A 64 -10.89 7.05 6.38
N THR A 65 -11.17 5.78 6.07
CA THR A 65 -12.55 5.34 5.85
C THR A 65 -13.37 5.25 7.15
N HIS A 66 -12.71 5.06 8.30
CA HIS A 66 -13.39 4.84 9.59
C HIS A 66 -13.44 6.10 10.48
N VAL A 67 -12.63 7.11 10.20
CA VAL A 67 -12.53 8.32 11.03
C VAL A 67 -12.80 9.56 10.21
N ASN A 68 -13.94 10.20 10.49
CA ASN A 68 -14.30 11.50 9.95
C ASN A 68 -13.66 12.60 10.82
N GLY A 69 -12.49 13.10 10.41
CA GLY A 69 -11.81 14.24 11.04
C GLY A 69 -10.75 13.89 12.09
N ARG A 70 -9.93 14.89 12.48
CA ARG A 70 -8.71 14.68 13.30
C ARG A 70 -8.95 14.77 14.81
N GLY A 71 -9.92 14.00 15.30
CA GLY A 71 -10.28 13.97 16.73
C GLY A 71 -9.56 12.88 17.55
N ARG A 72 -10.10 12.56 18.74
CA ARG A 72 -9.54 11.52 19.63
C ARG A 72 -9.34 10.17 18.95
N ARG A 73 -10.32 9.73 18.14
CA ARG A 73 -10.26 8.45 17.40
C ARG A 73 -9.16 8.44 16.33
N TRP A 74 -8.89 9.58 15.70
CA TRP A 74 -7.79 9.72 14.73
C TRP A 74 -6.45 9.48 15.43
N ASN A 75 -6.22 10.14 16.56
CA ASN A 75 -4.99 10.00 17.34
C ASN A 75 -4.82 8.55 17.85
N GLU A 76 -5.90 7.92 18.28
CA GLU A 76 -5.87 6.53 18.73
C GLU A 76 -5.48 5.57 17.59
N TYR A 77 -6.14 5.65 16.44
CA TYR A 77 -5.87 4.75 15.32
C TYR A 77 -4.51 4.99 14.66
N THR A 78 -4.10 6.25 14.51
CA THR A 78 -2.76 6.56 13.99
C THR A 78 -1.67 6.13 14.99
N SER A 79 -1.89 6.25 16.30
CA SER A 79 -0.96 5.71 17.31
C SER A 79 -0.84 4.18 17.22
N GLN A 80 -1.95 3.47 17.13
CA GLN A 80 -1.95 2.00 16.99
C GLN A 80 -1.25 1.55 15.70
N ALA A 81 -1.53 2.22 14.57
CA ALA A 81 -0.86 1.92 13.31
C ALA A 81 0.63 2.26 13.35
N ARG A 82 1.05 3.32 14.05
CA ARG A 82 2.46 3.64 14.27
C ARG A 82 3.19 2.55 15.04
N ILE A 83 2.58 2.04 16.10
CA ILE A 83 3.15 0.93 16.89
C ILE A 83 3.31 -0.31 16.01
N ALA A 84 2.27 -0.65 15.23
CA ALA A 84 2.32 -1.79 14.31
C ALA A 84 3.40 -1.63 13.23
N LEU A 85 3.54 -0.41 12.68
CA LEU A 85 4.60 -0.07 11.73
C LEU A 85 5.98 -0.21 12.37
N GLN A 86 6.19 0.25 13.60
CA GLN A 86 7.49 0.14 14.27
C GLN A 86 7.89 -1.32 14.50
N VAL A 87 6.94 -2.17 14.92
CA VAL A 87 7.14 -3.62 15.06
C VAL A 87 7.51 -4.24 13.71
N HIS A 88 6.81 -3.84 12.64
CA HIS A 88 7.12 -4.27 11.28
C HIS A 88 8.53 -3.88 10.83
N LEU A 89 8.94 -2.61 10.98
CA LEU A 89 10.26 -2.14 10.57
C LEU A 89 11.38 -2.92 11.28
N ASN A 90 11.20 -3.22 12.57
CA ASN A 90 12.17 -4.01 13.33
C ASN A 90 12.25 -5.47 12.82
N ALA A 91 11.11 -6.11 12.57
CA ALA A 91 11.06 -7.49 12.08
C ALA A 91 11.55 -7.61 10.63
N ALA A 92 11.16 -6.68 9.74
CA ALA A 92 11.58 -6.65 8.35
C ALA A 92 13.08 -6.34 8.20
N ARG A 93 13.65 -5.51 9.09
CA ARG A 93 15.10 -5.32 9.18
C ARG A 93 15.85 -6.63 9.42
N ALA A 94 15.35 -7.50 10.28
CA ALA A 94 15.96 -8.81 10.52
C ALA A 94 15.92 -9.72 9.27
N ILE A 95 14.86 -9.61 8.44
CA ILE A 95 14.77 -10.34 7.16
C ILE A 95 15.87 -9.85 6.21
N LEU A 96 16.03 -8.53 6.07
CA LEU A 96 17.09 -7.94 5.24
C LEU A 96 18.48 -8.30 5.74
N GLN A 97 18.72 -8.23 7.06
CA GLN A 97 20.03 -8.56 7.65
C GLN A 97 20.43 -10.01 7.36
N ARG A 98 19.52 -10.98 7.53
CA ARG A 98 19.80 -12.38 7.16
C ARG A 98 20.11 -12.55 5.67
N ALA A 99 19.35 -11.87 4.82
CA ALA A 99 19.60 -11.83 3.38
C ALA A 99 21.00 -11.30 3.04
N ILE A 100 21.45 -10.27 3.75
CA ILE A 100 22.78 -9.68 3.61
C ILE A 100 23.86 -10.62 4.13
N GLU A 101 23.67 -11.25 5.28
CA GLU A 101 24.62 -12.23 5.84
C GLU A 101 24.86 -13.39 4.86
N VAL A 102 23.80 -13.93 4.25
CA VAL A 102 23.88 -15.00 3.24
C VAL A 102 24.69 -14.57 2.01
N SER A 103 24.61 -13.29 1.63
CA SER A 103 25.39 -12.77 0.51
C SER A 103 26.89 -12.58 0.83
N GLY A 104 27.27 -12.56 2.12
CA GLY A 104 28.65 -12.41 2.57
C GLY A 104 29.21 -10.98 2.46
N VAL A 105 28.36 -9.96 2.29
CA VAL A 105 28.77 -8.55 2.25
C VAL A 105 28.44 -7.91 3.59
N SER A 106 29.49 -7.63 4.36
CA SER A 106 29.41 -6.83 5.59
C SER A 106 29.92 -5.43 5.27
N ASP A 107 29.00 -4.50 5.04
CA ASP A 107 29.34 -3.08 4.86
C ASP A 107 28.41 -2.22 5.71
N GLY A 108 28.99 -1.37 6.56
CA GLY A 108 28.25 -0.38 7.35
C GLY A 108 27.48 0.63 6.49
N SER A 109 27.73 0.70 5.18
CA SER A 109 26.88 1.41 4.23
C SER A 109 25.46 0.83 4.16
N ILE A 110 25.29 -0.50 4.24
CA ILE A 110 24.00 -1.15 4.09
C ILE A 110 23.07 -0.83 5.27
N GLU A 111 23.60 -0.88 6.50
CA GLU A 111 22.86 -0.53 7.70
C GLU A 111 22.41 0.95 7.67
N ARG A 112 23.26 1.84 7.16
CA ARG A 112 22.88 3.25 6.95
C ARG A 112 21.75 3.41 5.95
N GLU A 113 21.75 2.64 4.86
CA GLU A 113 20.68 2.69 3.85
C GLU A 113 19.35 2.13 4.38
N ILE A 114 19.38 1.04 5.17
CA ILE A 114 18.18 0.53 5.86
C ILE A 114 17.65 1.60 6.83
N GLY A 115 18.53 2.24 7.60
CA GLY A 115 18.15 3.34 8.50
C GLY A 115 17.52 4.53 7.76
N ARG A 116 18.04 4.89 6.59
CA ARG A 116 17.46 5.94 5.72
C ARG A 116 16.08 5.56 5.21
N ALA A 117 15.90 4.34 4.72
CA ALA A 117 14.60 3.84 4.27
C ALA A 117 13.56 3.87 5.40
N ASN A 118 13.94 3.39 6.60
CA ASN A 118 13.06 3.43 7.78
C ASN A 118 12.67 4.85 8.16
N LYS A 119 13.63 5.77 8.17
CA LYS A 119 13.36 7.19 8.46
C LYS A 119 12.38 7.79 7.46
N LYS A 120 12.53 7.49 6.17
CA LYS A 120 11.64 7.98 5.11
C LYS A 120 10.22 7.43 5.25
N ILE A 121 10.07 6.14 5.57
CA ILE A 121 8.76 5.51 5.81
C ILE A 121 8.08 6.14 7.03
N LEU A 122 8.81 6.28 8.15
CA LEU A 122 8.28 6.92 9.36
C LEU A 122 7.89 8.37 9.13
N GLN A 123 8.70 9.12 8.37
CA GLN A 123 8.38 10.49 8.01
C GLN A 123 7.10 10.57 7.17
N LYS A 124 6.94 9.71 6.16
CA LYS A 124 5.69 9.62 5.37
C LYS A 124 4.48 9.32 6.27
N PHE A 125 4.63 8.44 7.25
CA PHE A 125 3.58 8.17 8.23
C PHE A 125 3.25 9.40 9.08
N ASP A 126 4.27 10.11 9.58
CA ASP A 126 4.11 11.29 10.43
C ASP A 126 3.48 12.47 9.67
N ASP A 127 3.85 12.65 8.40
CA ASP A 127 3.24 13.63 7.50
C ASP A 127 1.75 13.32 7.27
N TYR A 128 1.38 12.04 7.24
CA TYR A 128 -0.02 11.63 7.20
C TYR A 128 -0.73 11.84 8.54
N ALA A 129 -0.12 11.44 9.66
CA ALA A 129 -0.74 11.53 10.98
C ALA A 129 -0.97 12.99 11.44
N SER A 130 -0.03 13.88 11.13
CA SER A 130 -0.19 15.33 11.26
C SER A 130 -1.17 15.91 10.23
N GLY A 131 -1.43 15.14 9.17
CA GLY A 131 -2.31 15.43 8.06
C GLY A 131 -1.83 16.60 7.20
N TRP A 132 -0.51 16.67 7.04
CA TRP A 132 0.15 17.43 6.00
C TRP A 132 -0.11 16.80 4.62
N THR A 133 -0.23 15.47 4.57
CA THR A 133 -0.69 14.74 3.38
C THR A 133 -2.18 14.43 3.49
N ALA A 134 -2.95 14.79 2.45
CA ALA A 134 -4.35 14.38 2.37
C ALA A 134 -4.40 12.85 2.21
N PRO A 135 -5.34 12.16 2.87
CA PRO A 135 -5.62 10.78 2.49
C PRO A 135 -5.94 10.74 1.01
N ARG A 136 -5.47 9.69 0.31
CA ARG A 136 -5.85 9.48 -1.10
C ARG A 136 -7.37 9.62 -1.17
N SER A 137 -7.83 10.55 -2.00
CA SER A 137 -9.26 10.79 -2.17
C SER A 137 -9.88 9.47 -2.59
N ILE A 138 -10.78 8.94 -1.76
CA ILE A 138 -11.62 7.81 -2.14
C ILE A 138 -12.31 8.24 -3.44
N PRO A 139 -12.20 7.47 -4.54
CA PRO A 139 -12.92 7.77 -5.76
C PRO A 139 -14.39 7.98 -5.40
N TRP A 140 -15.02 9.03 -5.94
CA TRP A 140 -16.41 9.38 -5.60
C TRP A 140 -17.37 8.19 -5.76
N THR A 141 -17.05 7.32 -6.71
CA THR A 141 -17.73 6.04 -7.00
C THR A 141 -17.71 5.04 -5.84
N GLU A 142 -16.61 4.96 -5.08
CA GLU A 142 -16.51 4.10 -3.91
C GLU A 142 -17.17 4.72 -2.67
N ARG A 143 -17.12 6.06 -2.57
CA ARG A 143 -17.75 6.81 -1.48
C ARG A 143 -19.28 6.81 -1.58
N HIS A 144 -19.81 6.80 -2.80
CA HIS A 144 -21.24 6.88 -3.09
C HIS A 144 -21.71 5.73 -3.99
N LYS A 145 -21.32 4.48 -3.68
CA LYS A 145 -21.67 3.29 -4.48
C LYS A 145 -23.14 3.24 -4.88
N PHE A 146 -24.05 3.49 -3.94
CA PHE A 146 -25.49 3.51 -4.21
C PHE A 146 -25.91 4.63 -5.16
N PHE A 147 -25.34 5.82 -5.01
CA PHE A 147 -25.66 6.98 -5.84
C PHE A 147 -25.13 6.82 -7.26
N PHE A 148 -23.93 6.25 -7.41
CA PHE A 148 -23.32 5.93 -8.69
C PHE A 148 -24.07 4.81 -9.43
N SER A 149 -24.44 3.74 -8.73
CA SER A 149 -25.29 2.68 -9.29
C SER A 149 -26.66 3.23 -9.72
N PHE A 150 -27.26 4.10 -8.91
CA PHE A 150 -28.54 4.73 -9.26
C PHE A 150 -28.42 5.63 -10.50
N THR A 151 -27.36 6.43 -10.61
CA THR A 151 -27.13 7.26 -11.81
C THR A 151 -26.86 6.43 -13.05
N LEU A 152 -26.12 5.32 -12.95
CA LEU A 152 -25.93 4.39 -14.06
C LEU A 152 -27.25 3.76 -14.53
N ILE A 153 -28.13 3.38 -13.60
CA ILE A 153 -29.45 2.85 -13.94
C ILE A 153 -30.31 3.90 -14.64
N VAL A 154 -30.31 5.15 -14.14
CA VAL A 154 -31.06 6.26 -14.75
C VAL A 154 -30.54 6.59 -16.14
N ILE A 155 -29.21 6.68 -16.32
CA ILE A 155 -28.60 6.92 -17.62
C ILE A 155 -28.90 5.76 -18.59
N GLY A 156 -28.81 4.52 -18.12
CA GLY A 156 -29.18 3.34 -18.90
C GLY A 156 -30.65 3.37 -19.35
N ALA A 157 -31.57 3.77 -18.47
CA ALA A 157 -32.98 3.92 -18.80
C ALA A 157 -33.24 5.02 -19.83
N ILE A 158 -32.54 6.16 -19.72
CA ILE A 158 -32.63 7.27 -20.68
C ILE A 158 -32.08 6.85 -22.05
N ILE A 159 -30.93 6.16 -22.08
CA ILE A 159 -30.33 5.65 -23.32
C ILE A 159 -31.25 4.62 -23.98
N SER A 160 -31.79 3.65 -23.23
CA SER A 160 -32.75 2.68 -23.78
C SER A 160 -33.99 3.36 -24.35
N LYS A 161 -34.55 4.36 -23.66
CA LYS A 161 -35.68 5.15 -24.17
C LYS A 161 -35.33 5.92 -25.45
N ALA A 162 -34.13 6.49 -25.54
CA ALA A 162 -33.67 7.19 -26.73
C ALA A 162 -33.47 6.23 -27.91
N ILE A 163 -32.94 5.02 -27.67
CA ILE A 163 -32.77 3.97 -28.68
C ILE A 163 -34.14 3.49 -29.19
N GLU A 164 -35.12 3.26 -28.31
CA GLU A 164 -36.50 2.95 -28.74
C GLU A 164 -37.08 4.04 -29.64
N LEU A 165 -36.85 5.30 -29.30
CA LEU A 165 -37.39 6.44 -30.05
C LEU A 165 -36.75 6.55 -31.44
N VAL A 166 -35.42 6.36 -31.53
CA VAL A 166 -34.67 6.35 -32.79
C VAL A 166 -35.07 5.15 -33.66
N HIS A 167 -35.20 3.96 -33.05
CA HIS A 167 -35.62 2.76 -33.77
C HIS A 167 -37.03 2.92 -34.36
N LYS A 168 -37.95 3.55 -33.62
CA LYS A 168 -39.31 3.84 -34.09
C LYS A 168 -39.36 4.88 -35.20
N PHE A 169 -38.41 5.83 -35.22
CA PHE A 169 -38.32 6.87 -36.25
C PHE A 169 -37.68 6.38 -37.55
N PHE A 170 -36.64 5.53 -37.48
CA PHE A 170 -35.89 5.08 -38.65
C PHE A 170 -36.32 3.70 -39.18
N PHE A 171 -36.95 2.87 -38.34
CA PHE A 171 -37.49 1.56 -38.72
C PHE A 171 -38.95 1.44 -38.27
N PRO A 172 -39.87 2.26 -38.83
CA PRO A 172 -41.28 2.04 -38.61
C PRO A 172 -41.66 0.69 -39.22
N SER A 173 -42.05 -0.27 -38.38
CA SER A 173 -42.49 -1.59 -38.82
C SER A 173 -43.60 -1.45 -39.88
N TYR A 174 -43.43 -2.16 -41.01
CA TYR A 174 -44.51 -2.44 -41.96
C TYR A 174 -45.59 -3.32 -41.31
#